data_AF-A0A949G284-F1
#
_entry.id   AF-A0A949G284-F1
#
_cell.length_a   1.000
_cell.length_b   1.000
_cell.length_c   1.000
_cell.angle_alpha   90.00
_cell.angle_beta   90.00
_cell.angle_gamma   90.00
#
_symmetry.space_group_name_H-M   'P 1'
#
loop_
_entity.id
_entity.type
_entity.pdbx_description
1 polymer ?
#
loop_
_entity_poly.entity_id
_entity_poly.type
_entity_poly.pdbx_seq_one_letter_code
_entity_poly.pdbx_strand_id
1 'polypeptide(L)'
;MPPSGPKPAKSAQPECLSILGLLPPVTLEDVKQAYLAKVRTAHPDRGGDPAAFLRIQKAFEDANDYVKFKAGKLEWLASKIEAYAQQQEVVTETIERGGEVEMEEADWLETSFGEDFGRVADKLVTVRLHGPSADDLFAILLGFRAAALKDLAVLDLAGGSLTDEGLLQLKELKGLTSLDLRGTAVGKLAAEVPQWFERLEFLGLPKGAVGMFGRLGMPRRVKLAIGDPGEG
;
A
#
# COMPACT_ATOMS: atom_id res chain seq x y z
N MET A 1 -8.55 37.24 23.20
CA MET A 1 -7.25 36.74 23.71
C MET A 1 -7.22 35.23 23.53
N PRO A 2 -6.08 34.59 23.19
CA PRO A 2 -4.88 35.11 22.53
C PRO A 2 -4.73 34.52 21.08
N PRO A 3 -3.75 35.00 20.29
CA PRO A 3 -3.34 34.32 19.06
C PRO A 3 -2.91 32.87 19.37
N SER A 4 -3.26 31.93 18.49
CA SER A 4 -2.78 30.55 18.57
C SER A 4 -1.26 30.57 18.71
N GLY A 5 -0.78 30.13 19.86
CA GLY A 5 0.65 30.04 20.15
C GLY A 5 1.37 29.19 19.09
N PRO A 6 2.70 29.34 18.96
CA PRO A 6 3.46 28.54 18.01
C PRO A 6 3.20 27.05 18.28
N LYS A 7 2.75 26.33 17.24
CA LYS A 7 2.65 24.86 17.24
C LYS A 7 3.99 24.30 17.75
N PRO A 8 3.98 23.28 18.63
CA PRO A 8 5.21 22.70 19.15
C PRO A 8 6.10 22.26 17.98
N ALA A 9 7.36 22.62 18.03
CA ALA A 9 8.34 22.27 17.01
C ALA A 9 8.38 20.75 16.85
N LYS A 10 7.85 20.23 15.72
CA LYS A 10 8.03 18.83 15.32
C LYS A 10 9.54 18.53 15.41
N SER A 11 9.91 17.40 16.02
CA SER A 11 11.31 17.01 16.21
C SER A 11 12.08 17.12 14.89
N ALA A 12 13.28 17.72 14.91
CA ALA A 12 14.08 17.98 13.71
C ALA A 12 14.50 16.72 12.91
N GLN A 13 14.23 15.53 13.45
CA GLN A 13 14.56 14.24 12.87
C GLN A 13 13.30 13.57 12.30
N PRO A 14 13.31 13.14 11.01
CA PRO A 14 12.23 12.35 10.43
C PRO A 14 11.95 11.07 11.22
N GLU A 15 10.68 10.75 11.45
CA GLU A 15 10.26 9.57 12.22
C GLU A 15 10.81 8.27 11.65
N CYS A 16 10.91 8.16 10.31
CA CYS A 16 11.49 7.00 9.63
C CYS A 16 12.93 6.70 10.09
N LEU A 17 13.76 7.72 10.29
CA LEU A 17 15.12 7.56 10.81
C LEU A 17 15.10 7.14 12.28
N SER A 18 14.21 7.71 13.08
CA SER A 18 14.02 7.33 14.48
C SER A 18 13.60 5.85 14.63
N ILE A 19 12.64 5.39 13.80
CA ILE A 19 12.20 3.99 13.77
C ILE A 19 13.36 3.06 13.39
N LEU A 20 14.23 3.47 12.46
CA LEU A 20 15.42 2.71 12.07
C LEU A 20 16.61 2.86 13.04
N GLY A 21 16.56 3.79 13.99
CA GLY A 21 17.67 4.07 14.91
C GLY A 21 18.86 4.76 14.23
N LEU A 22 18.59 5.54 13.18
CA LEU A 22 19.59 6.25 12.38
C LEU A 22 19.56 7.75 12.66
N LEU A 23 20.71 8.41 12.55
CA LEU A 23 20.85 9.87 12.64
C LEU A 23 21.52 10.42 11.38
N PRO A 24 21.11 11.58 10.84
CA PRO A 24 21.83 12.24 9.76
C PRO A 24 23.26 12.67 10.16
N PRO A 25 24.25 12.69 9.23
CA PRO A 25 24.15 12.26 7.84
C PRO A 25 24.06 10.73 7.72
N VAL A 26 23.26 10.24 6.76
CA VAL A 26 22.93 8.82 6.59
C VAL A 26 22.94 8.46 5.10
N THR A 27 23.46 7.29 4.76
CA THR A 27 23.54 6.76 3.38
C THR A 27 22.49 5.67 3.11
N LEU A 28 22.28 5.32 1.83
CA LEU A 28 21.38 4.21 1.46
C LEU A 28 21.85 2.87 2.03
N GLU A 29 23.17 2.69 2.17
CA GLU A 29 23.73 1.47 2.76
C GLU A 29 23.44 1.42 4.26
N ASP A 30 23.56 2.53 4.98
CA ASP A 30 23.19 2.60 6.41
C ASP A 30 21.71 2.26 6.63
N VAL A 31 20.83 2.82 5.78
CA VAL A 31 19.38 2.53 5.79
C VAL A 31 19.12 1.04 5.56
N LYS A 32 19.79 0.43 4.58
CA LYS A 32 19.67 -1.00 4.28
C LYS A 32 20.17 -1.87 5.43
N GLN A 33 21.32 -1.57 6.02
CA GLN A 33 21.86 -2.35 7.13
C GLN A 33 20.96 -2.28 8.36
N ALA A 34 20.46 -1.09 8.71
CA ALA A 34 19.52 -0.92 9.82
C ALA A 34 18.20 -1.68 9.59
N TYR A 35 17.66 -1.63 8.37
CA TYR A 35 16.48 -2.39 7.99
C TYR A 35 16.69 -3.89 8.13
N LEU A 36 17.79 -4.43 7.58
CA LEU A 36 18.11 -5.86 7.67
C LEU A 36 18.28 -6.30 9.13
N ALA A 37 18.90 -5.47 9.98
CA ALA A 37 19.03 -5.75 11.41
C ALA A 37 17.67 -5.83 12.12
N LYS A 38 16.75 -4.90 11.82
CA LYS A 38 15.41 -4.84 12.43
C LYS A 38 14.45 -5.91 11.90
N VAL A 39 14.50 -6.21 10.61
CA VAL A 39 13.69 -7.29 10.03
C VAL A 39 14.09 -8.64 10.59
N ARG A 40 15.39 -8.89 10.81
CA ARG A 40 15.85 -10.15 11.41
C ARG A 40 15.23 -10.43 12.77
N THR A 41 14.91 -9.40 13.55
CA THR A 41 14.29 -9.53 14.87
C THR A 41 12.76 -9.46 14.83
N ALA A 42 12.17 -8.77 13.85
CA ALA A 42 10.72 -8.53 13.75
C ALA A 42 9.97 -9.42 12.74
N HIS A 43 10.63 -10.34 12.03
CA HIS A 43 10.01 -11.12 10.95
C HIS A 43 8.83 -11.99 11.43
N PRO A 44 7.66 -11.96 10.75
CA PRO A 44 6.47 -12.74 11.13
C PRO A 44 6.70 -14.25 11.19
N ASP A 45 7.47 -14.83 10.25
CA ASP A 45 7.83 -16.26 10.25
C ASP A 45 8.64 -16.71 11.49
N ARG A 46 9.14 -15.76 12.29
CA ARG A 46 9.85 -16.01 13.55
C ARG A 46 9.03 -15.62 14.78
N GLY A 47 7.72 -15.39 14.63
CA GLY A 47 6.82 -14.96 15.70
C GLY A 47 6.87 -13.47 16.01
N GLY A 48 7.42 -12.66 15.10
CA GLY A 48 7.39 -11.20 15.20
C GLY A 48 6.00 -10.62 14.95
N ASP A 49 5.74 -9.44 15.53
CA ASP A 49 4.49 -8.69 15.34
C ASP A 49 4.40 -8.16 13.88
N PRO A 50 3.37 -8.57 13.10
CA PRO A 50 3.17 -8.09 11.72
C PRO A 50 3.05 -6.56 11.63
N ALA A 51 2.41 -5.91 12.61
CA ALA A 51 2.27 -4.45 12.62
C ALA A 51 3.62 -3.76 12.87
N ALA A 52 4.50 -4.36 13.66
CA ALA A 52 5.87 -3.88 13.83
C ALA A 52 6.70 -4.07 12.56
N PHE A 53 6.54 -5.20 11.86
CA PHE A 53 7.22 -5.48 10.61
C PHE A 53 6.85 -4.48 9.50
N LEU A 54 5.55 -4.19 9.33
CA LEU A 54 5.06 -3.19 8.38
C LEU A 54 5.60 -1.79 8.71
N ARG A 55 5.61 -1.39 10.00
CA ARG A 55 6.21 -0.12 10.43
C ARG A 55 7.70 -0.02 10.08
N ILE A 56 8.47 -1.11 10.22
CA ILE A 56 9.90 -1.14 9.86
C ILE A 56 10.08 -1.02 8.35
N GLN A 57 9.23 -1.67 7.55
CA GLN A 57 9.27 -1.57 6.08
C GLN A 57 8.94 -0.16 5.61
N LYS A 58 7.87 0.44 6.12
CA LYS A 58 7.50 1.82 5.84
C LYS A 58 8.64 2.78 6.18
N ALA A 59 9.23 2.62 7.37
CA ALA A 59 10.37 3.44 7.79
C ALA A 59 11.59 3.26 6.87
N PHE A 60 11.84 2.07 6.34
CA PHE A 60 12.89 1.82 5.35
C PHE A 60 12.63 2.54 4.03
N GLU A 61 11.41 2.49 3.51
CA GLU A 61 11.02 3.17 2.28
C GLU A 61 11.14 4.70 2.43
N ASP A 62 10.58 5.25 3.50
CA ASP A 62 10.62 6.69 3.79
C ASP A 62 12.05 7.19 4.05
N ALA A 63 12.90 6.38 4.71
CA ALA A 63 14.30 6.72 4.93
C ALA A 63 15.13 6.70 3.62
N ASN A 64 14.85 5.76 2.71
CA ASN A 64 15.48 5.77 1.38
C ASN A 64 15.10 7.02 0.60
N ASP A 65 13.82 7.40 0.64
CA ASP A 65 13.35 8.63 -0.02
C ASP A 65 14.01 9.88 0.58
N TYR A 66 14.14 9.95 1.91
CA TYR A 66 14.87 11.01 2.59
C TYR A 66 16.33 11.11 2.11
N VAL A 67 17.05 9.99 2.03
CA VAL A 67 18.46 9.98 1.57
C VAL A 67 18.57 10.41 0.11
N LYS A 68 17.72 9.88 -0.78
CA LYS A 68 17.71 10.26 -2.21
C LYS A 68 17.41 11.75 -2.39
N PHE A 69 16.46 12.27 -1.64
CA PHE A 69 16.15 13.69 -1.62
C PHE A 69 17.36 14.54 -1.22
N LYS A 70 18.08 14.16 -0.17
CA LYS A 70 19.30 14.86 0.28
C LYS A 70 20.46 14.73 -0.71
N ALA A 71 20.54 13.64 -1.47
CA ALA A 71 21.56 13.42 -2.49
C ALA A 71 21.29 14.20 -3.79
N GLY A 72 20.03 14.37 -4.18
CA GLY A 72 19.66 15.03 -5.44
C GLY A 72 18.18 15.42 -5.52
N LYS A 73 17.87 16.67 -5.14
CA LYS A 73 16.48 17.18 -5.04
C LYS A 73 15.70 17.15 -6.36
N LEU A 74 16.31 17.47 -7.50
CA LEU A 74 15.62 17.58 -8.79
C LEU A 74 15.25 16.22 -9.39
N GLU A 75 16.16 15.25 -9.35
CA GLU A 75 15.91 13.90 -9.86
C GLU A 75 14.87 13.17 -9.01
N TRP A 76 14.98 13.31 -7.69
CA TRP A 76 13.97 12.81 -6.76
C TRP A 76 12.59 13.40 -7.06
N LEU A 77 12.50 14.73 -7.27
CA LEU A 77 11.25 15.41 -7.57
C LEU A 77 10.64 14.94 -8.90
N ALA A 78 11.46 14.77 -9.95
CA ALA A 78 10.98 14.28 -11.24
C ALA A 78 10.37 12.87 -11.13
N SER A 79 11.05 11.95 -10.42
CA SER A 79 10.52 10.61 -10.18
C SER A 79 9.23 10.62 -9.36
N LYS A 80 9.12 11.51 -8.36
CA LYS A 80 7.90 11.64 -7.55
C LYS A 80 6.73 12.23 -8.32
N ILE A 81 6.97 13.21 -9.20
CA ILE A 81 5.94 13.76 -10.09
C ILE A 81 5.36 12.68 -11.00
N GLU A 82 6.20 11.82 -11.59
CA GLU A 82 5.74 10.74 -12.45
C GLU A 82 4.89 9.72 -11.68
N ALA A 83 5.35 9.29 -10.50
CA ALA A 83 4.60 8.38 -9.66
C ALA A 83 3.26 9.00 -9.20
N TYR A 84 3.29 10.27 -8.79
CA TYR A 84 2.11 11.02 -8.42
C TYR A 84 1.10 11.11 -9.58
N ALA A 85 1.54 11.43 -10.80
CA ALA A 85 0.66 11.47 -11.96
C ALA A 85 -0.02 10.12 -12.23
N GLN A 86 0.74 9.02 -12.16
CA GLN A 86 0.20 7.67 -12.30
C GLN A 86 -0.81 7.30 -11.20
N GLN A 87 -0.58 7.74 -9.95
CA GLN A 87 -1.55 7.58 -8.88
C GLN A 87 -2.81 8.41 -9.14
N GLN A 88 -2.66 9.65 -9.63
CA GLN A 88 -3.79 10.52 -9.93
C GLN A 88 -4.69 9.97 -11.05
N GLU A 89 -4.14 9.24 -12.02
CA GLU A 89 -4.96 8.51 -13.00
C GLU A 89 -5.85 7.46 -12.32
N VAL A 90 -5.30 6.68 -11.38
CA VAL A 90 -6.07 5.68 -10.62
C VAL A 90 -7.10 6.36 -9.73
N VAL A 91 -6.73 7.44 -9.04
CA VAL A 91 -7.63 8.24 -8.19
C VAL A 91 -8.79 8.79 -9.01
N THR A 92 -8.51 9.40 -10.16
CA THR A 92 -9.51 9.99 -11.04
C THR A 92 -10.47 8.92 -11.53
N GLU A 93 -9.95 7.83 -12.10
CA GLU A 93 -10.79 6.72 -12.59
C GLU A 93 -11.64 6.12 -11.46
N THR A 94 -11.07 5.97 -10.26
CA THR A 94 -11.82 5.45 -9.09
C THR A 94 -13.00 6.36 -8.76
N ILE A 95 -12.76 7.67 -8.67
CA ILE A 95 -13.80 8.67 -8.34
C ILE A 95 -14.85 8.75 -9.45
N GLU A 96 -14.44 8.75 -10.72
CA GLU A 96 -15.35 8.80 -11.87
C GLU A 96 -16.25 7.56 -11.94
N ARG A 97 -15.75 6.40 -11.48
CA ARG A 97 -16.52 5.16 -11.34
C ARG A 97 -17.38 5.10 -10.07
N GLY A 98 -17.36 6.13 -9.24
CA GLY A 98 -18.13 6.24 -7.99
C GLY A 98 -17.49 5.55 -6.79
N GLY A 99 -16.19 5.28 -6.84
CA GLY A 99 -15.40 4.71 -5.76
C GLY A 99 -14.80 5.76 -4.82
N GLU A 100 -14.03 5.27 -3.86
CA GLU A 100 -13.38 6.06 -2.81
C GLU A 100 -11.89 5.73 -2.76
N VAL A 101 -11.08 6.72 -2.37
CA VAL A 101 -9.64 6.57 -2.17
C VAL A 101 -9.20 7.20 -0.86
N GLU A 102 -8.10 6.71 -0.30
CA GLU A 102 -7.40 7.37 0.80
C GLU A 102 -5.94 7.60 0.40
N MET A 103 -5.48 8.83 0.63
CA MET A 103 -4.09 9.25 0.44
C MET A 103 -3.43 9.43 1.80
N GLU A 104 -2.21 8.95 1.95
CA GLU A 104 -1.40 9.16 3.14
C GLU A 104 -0.33 10.24 2.88
N GLU A 105 -0.30 11.25 3.74
CA GLU A 105 0.63 12.38 3.63
C GLU A 105 2.04 12.03 4.12
N ALA A 106 3.05 12.48 3.38
CA ALA A 106 4.45 12.38 3.79
C ALA A 106 4.85 13.56 4.70
N ASP A 107 4.61 13.40 5.99
CA ASP A 107 4.78 14.38 7.09
C ASP A 107 6.10 15.21 7.08
N TRP A 108 7.19 14.67 6.52
CA TRP A 108 8.51 15.32 6.53
C TRP A 108 8.75 16.31 5.38
N LEU A 109 7.87 16.33 4.36
CA LEU A 109 8.08 17.11 3.14
C LEU A 109 7.50 18.51 3.16
N GLU A 110 6.41 18.74 3.90
CA GLU A 110 5.84 20.09 4.08
C GLU A 110 6.88 21.09 4.59
N THR A 111 7.75 20.63 5.49
CA THR A 111 8.81 21.46 6.08
C THR A 111 9.95 21.75 5.09
N SER A 112 10.13 20.93 4.05
CA SER A 112 11.28 20.98 3.14
C SER A 112 11.01 21.67 1.80
N PHE A 113 9.75 21.77 1.36
CA PHE A 113 9.38 22.37 0.07
C PHE A 113 8.23 23.38 0.13
N GLY A 114 7.49 23.49 1.25
CA GLY A 114 6.23 24.23 1.30
C GLY A 114 5.03 23.38 0.84
N GLU A 115 3.81 23.82 1.17
CA GLU A 115 2.57 23.06 0.99
C GLU A 115 2.32 22.60 -0.45
N ASP A 116 2.69 23.41 -1.44
CA ASP A 116 2.40 23.15 -2.87
C ASP A 116 3.12 21.92 -3.45
N PHE A 117 4.25 21.53 -2.88
CA PHE A 117 5.06 20.38 -3.34
C PHE A 117 5.02 19.18 -2.39
N GLY A 118 4.37 19.30 -1.23
CA GLY A 118 4.22 18.17 -0.30
C GLY A 118 3.42 17.03 -0.94
N ARG A 119 2.38 17.39 -1.71
CA ARG A 119 1.41 16.45 -2.28
C ARG A 119 1.99 15.44 -3.26
N VAL A 120 3.11 15.76 -3.93
CA VAL A 120 3.75 14.83 -4.88
C VAL A 120 4.36 13.61 -4.20
N ALA A 121 4.44 13.62 -2.88
CA ALA A 121 4.89 12.49 -2.08
C ALA A 121 3.77 11.82 -1.30
N ASP A 122 2.53 12.29 -1.45
CA ASP A 122 1.37 11.58 -0.92
C ASP A 122 1.29 10.21 -1.58
N LYS A 123 0.82 9.24 -0.81
CA LYS A 123 0.78 7.83 -1.20
C LYS A 123 -0.66 7.38 -1.26
N LEU A 124 -1.10 6.87 -2.41
CA LEU A 124 -2.37 6.17 -2.51
C LEU A 124 -2.31 4.85 -1.73
N VAL A 125 -3.01 4.79 -0.60
CA VAL A 125 -2.96 3.63 0.33
C VAL A 125 -4.23 2.78 0.28
N THR A 126 -5.36 3.38 -0.09
CA THR A 126 -6.64 2.67 -0.18
C THR A 126 -7.35 3.01 -1.48
N VAL A 127 -7.87 1.97 -2.15
CA VAL A 127 -8.82 2.07 -3.27
C VAL A 127 -10.03 1.20 -2.95
N ARG A 128 -11.22 1.78 -2.97
CA ARG A 128 -12.49 1.07 -2.85
C ARG A 128 -13.35 1.38 -4.06
N LEU A 129 -13.80 0.35 -4.76
CA LEU A 129 -14.72 0.48 -5.87
C LEU A 129 -15.69 -0.69 -5.83
N HIS A 130 -16.97 -0.43 -5.57
CA HIS A 130 -17.97 -1.47 -5.44
C HIS A 130 -18.90 -1.54 -6.65
N GLY A 131 -19.54 -2.70 -6.81
CA GLY A 131 -20.52 -2.89 -7.87
C GLY A 131 -19.88 -3.04 -9.26
N PRO A 132 -20.68 -3.05 -10.33
CA PRO A 132 -20.24 -3.52 -11.65
C PRO A 132 -19.06 -2.75 -12.26
N SER A 133 -18.80 -1.52 -11.79
CA SER A 133 -17.67 -0.67 -12.20
C SER A 133 -16.30 -1.22 -11.78
N ALA A 134 -16.25 -2.10 -10.78
CA ALA A 134 -15.05 -2.88 -10.43
C ALA A 134 -14.91 -4.08 -11.38
N ASP A 135 -14.53 -3.78 -12.62
CA ASP A 135 -14.39 -4.71 -13.73
C ASP A 135 -12.91 -4.98 -14.07
N ASP A 136 -12.70 -5.84 -15.08
CA ASP A 136 -11.35 -6.17 -15.55
C ASP A 136 -10.62 -4.96 -16.14
N LEU A 137 -11.34 -3.96 -16.69
CA LEU A 137 -10.73 -2.75 -17.22
C LEU A 137 -10.12 -1.91 -16.10
N PHE A 138 -10.82 -1.78 -14.97
CA PHE A 138 -10.28 -1.13 -13.79
C PHE A 138 -9.05 -1.89 -13.25
N ALA A 139 -9.10 -3.23 -13.20
CA ALA A 139 -7.95 -4.02 -12.78
C ALA A 139 -6.74 -3.91 -13.73
N ILE A 140 -6.99 -3.79 -15.05
CA ILE A 140 -5.95 -3.51 -16.04
C ILE A 140 -5.27 -2.16 -15.76
N LEU A 141 -6.04 -1.11 -15.46
CA LEU A 141 -5.47 0.18 -15.07
C LEU A 141 -4.58 0.04 -13.84
N LEU A 142 -5.06 -0.64 -12.78
CA LEU A 142 -4.27 -0.90 -11.58
C LEU A 142 -2.96 -1.65 -11.89
N GLY A 143 -3.04 -2.69 -12.72
CA GLY A 143 -1.86 -3.44 -13.17
C GLY A 143 -0.86 -2.58 -13.94
N PHE A 144 -1.33 -1.75 -14.88
CA PHE A 144 -0.48 -0.82 -15.64
C PHE A 144 0.18 0.25 -14.76
N ARG A 145 -0.38 0.54 -13.59
CA ARG A 145 0.11 1.55 -12.64
C ARG A 145 0.79 0.93 -11.42
N ALA A 146 0.94 -0.39 -11.36
CA ALA A 146 1.46 -1.11 -10.18
C ALA A 146 2.82 -0.57 -9.69
N ALA A 147 3.69 -0.11 -10.59
CA ALA A 147 4.99 0.48 -10.23
C ALA A 147 4.86 1.78 -9.39
N ALA A 148 3.76 2.52 -9.52
CA ALA A 148 3.44 3.71 -8.74
C ALA A 148 2.55 3.43 -7.53
N LEU A 149 1.99 2.22 -7.42
CA LEU A 149 1.05 1.78 -6.36
C LEU A 149 1.73 0.92 -5.29
N LYS A 150 3.00 1.20 -4.98
CA LYS A 150 3.80 0.38 -4.04
C LYS A 150 3.27 0.42 -2.61
N ASP A 151 2.65 1.54 -2.24
CA ASP A 151 2.08 1.79 -0.93
C ASP A 151 0.58 1.40 -0.84
N LEU A 152 -0.03 0.91 -1.92
CA LEU A 152 -1.43 0.48 -1.90
C LEU A 152 -1.59 -0.74 -0.98
N ALA A 153 -2.23 -0.52 0.16
CA ALA A 153 -2.40 -1.50 1.23
C ALA A 153 -3.79 -2.15 1.21
N VAL A 154 -4.82 -1.40 0.81
CA VAL A 154 -6.22 -1.85 0.79
C VAL A 154 -6.80 -1.70 -0.60
N LEU A 155 -7.27 -2.82 -1.16
CA LEU A 155 -8.01 -2.86 -2.41
C LEU A 155 -9.34 -3.59 -2.18
N ASP A 156 -10.43 -2.85 -2.24
CA ASP A 156 -11.79 -3.40 -2.13
C ASP A 156 -12.50 -3.26 -3.47
N LEU A 157 -12.77 -4.40 -4.11
CA LEU A 157 -13.44 -4.53 -5.40
C LEU A 157 -14.75 -5.33 -5.26
N ALA A 158 -15.33 -5.37 -4.05
CA ALA A 158 -16.45 -6.25 -3.76
C ALA A 158 -17.72 -5.86 -4.54
N GLY A 159 -18.48 -6.88 -4.98
CA GLY A 159 -19.65 -6.73 -5.85
C GLY A 159 -19.31 -6.37 -7.30
N GLY A 160 -18.02 -6.41 -7.65
CA GLY A 160 -17.49 -6.17 -8.99
C GLY A 160 -17.90 -7.20 -10.03
N SER A 161 -17.64 -6.86 -11.29
CA SER A 161 -17.72 -7.81 -12.42
C SER A 161 -16.36 -8.43 -12.76
N LEU A 162 -15.33 -8.17 -11.94
CA LEU A 162 -13.97 -8.71 -12.06
C LEU A 162 -13.95 -10.24 -12.23
N THR A 163 -13.19 -10.71 -13.21
CA THR A 163 -12.97 -12.13 -13.52
C THR A 163 -11.57 -12.59 -13.13
N ASP A 164 -11.25 -13.86 -13.38
CA ASP A 164 -9.87 -14.38 -13.25
C ASP A 164 -8.87 -13.60 -14.14
N GLU A 165 -9.29 -13.03 -15.28
CA GLU A 165 -8.42 -12.29 -16.20
C GLU A 165 -8.04 -10.91 -15.64
N GLY A 166 -9.00 -10.20 -15.05
CA GLY A 166 -8.72 -8.97 -14.29
C GLY A 166 -7.91 -9.24 -13.04
N LEU A 167 -8.21 -10.31 -12.31
CA LEU A 167 -7.47 -10.70 -11.11
C LEU A 167 -5.96 -10.92 -11.39
N LEU A 168 -5.59 -11.45 -12.55
CA LEU A 168 -4.18 -11.61 -12.94
C LEU A 168 -3.43 -10.27 -13.01
N GLN A 169 -4.11 -9.17 -13.32
CA GLN A 169 -3.50 -7.84 -13.43
C GLN A 169 -3.05 -7.30 -12.06
N LEU A 170 -3.65 -7.80 -10.97
CA LEU A 170 -3.38 -7.33 -9.61
C LEU A 170 -2.11 -7.94 -9.00
N LYS A 171 -1.48 -8.92 -9.66
CA LYS A 171 -0.33 -9.68 -9.13
C LYS A 171 0.84 -8.82 -8.66
N GLU A 172 1.07 -7.69 -9.31
CA GLU A 172 2.21 -6.82 -9.01
C GLU A 172 1.94 -5.81 -7.89
N LEU A 173 0.72 -5.78 -7.33
CA LEU A 173 0.36 -4.96 -6.16
C LEU A 173 0.88 -5.59 -4.87
N LYS A 174 2.21 -5.74 -4.76
CA LYS A 174 2.88 -6.47 -3.67
C LYS A 174 2.70 -5.84 -2.27
N GLY A 175 2.24 -4.58 -2.22
CA GLY A 175 1.95 -3.86 -0.98
C GLY A 175 0.65 -4.29 -0.29
N LEU A 176 -0.24 -5.04 -0.96
CA LEU A 176 -1.56 -5.34 -0.43
C LEU A 176 -1.52 -6.14 0.88
N THR A 177 -2.27 -5.62 1.85
CA THR A 177 -2.56 -6.25 3.14
C THR A 177 -4.03 -6.69 3.22
N SER A 178 -4.92 -6.02 2.49
CA SER A 178 -6.33 -6.35 2.41
C SER A 178 -6.80 -6.34 0.96
N LEU A 179 -7.37 -7.46 0.52
CA LEU A 179 -7.99 -7.61 -0.80
C LEU A 179 -9.40 -8.17 -0.65
N ASP A 180 -10.42 -7.43 -1.08
CA ASP A 180 -11.80 -7.91 -1.07
C ASP A 180 -12.34 -8.08 -2.49
N LEU A 181 -12.69 -9.32 -2.83
CA LEU A 181 -13.24 -9.76 -4.11
C LEU A 181 -14.60 -10.44 -3.93
N ARG A 182 -15.26 -10.29 -2.76
CA ARG A 182 -16.59 -10.87 -2.52
C ARG A 182 -17.58 -10.42 -3.58
N GLY A 183 -18.51 -11.28 -3.97
CA GLY A 183 -19.49 -10.97 -5.02
C GLY A 183 -18.92 -10.72 -6.44
N THR A 184 -17.65 -11.01 -6.71
CA THR A 184 -17.07 -10.93 -8.07
C THR A 184 -17.24 -12.23 -8.87
N ALA A 185 -16.80 -12.22 -10.15
CA ALA A 185 -16.78 -13.40 -11.02
C ALA A 185 -15.45 -14.18 -10.95
N VAL A 186 -14.58 -13.86 -9.99
CA VAL A 186 -13.33 -14.60 -9.73
C VAL A 186 -13.64 -16.04 -9.34
N GLY A 187 -12.88 -16.98 -9.90
CA GLY A 187 -13.13 -18.40 -9.75
C GLY A 187 -11.85 -19.18 -9.44
N LYS A 188 -11.23 -19.75 -10.47
CA LYS A 188 -10.21 -20.79 -10.31
C LYS A 188 -8.93 -20.22 -9.68
N LEU A 189 -8.61 -18.97 -9.98
CA LEU A 189 -7.39 -18.31 -9.49
C LEU A 189 -7.49 -17.86 -8.04
N ALA A 190 -8.68 -17.89 -7.44
CA ALA A 190 -8.91 -17.45 -6.07
C ALA A 190 -8.01 -18.16 -5.04
N ALA A 191 -7.71 -19.44 -5.25
CA ALA A 191 -6.83 -20.22 -4.38
C ALA A 191 -5.35 -19.82 -4.48
N GLU A 192 -4.94 -19.15 -5.56
CA GLU A 192 -3.57 -18.71 -5.77
C GLU A 192 -3.27 -17.37 -5.09
N VAL A 193 -4.29 -16.52 -4.88
CA VAL A 193 -4.15 -15.16 -4.35
C VAL A 193 -3.19 -15.05 -3.14
N PRO A 194 -3.26 -15.93 -2.13
CA PRO A 194 -2.37 -15.83 -0.96
C PRO A 194 -0.87 -16.02 -1.27
N GLN A 195 -0.52 -16.62 -2.41
CA GLN A 195 0.88 -16.82 -2.81
C GLN A 195 1.45 -15.61 -3.57
N TRP A 196 0.60 -14.75 -4.12
CA TRP A 196 1.04 -13.56 -4.86
C TRP A 196 1.38 -12.39 -3.94
N PHE A 197 0.74 -12.33 -2.77
CA PHE A 197 0.78 -11.24 -1.82
C PHE A 197 1.36 -11.71 -0.47
N GLU A 198 2.65 -11.49 -0.28
CA GLU A 198 3.38 -11.93 0.92
C GLU A 198 2.81 -11.31 2.20
N ARG A 199 2.27 -10.09 2.10
CA ARG A 199 1.78 -9.29 3.23
C ARG A 199 0.26 -9.37 3.44
N LEU A 200 -0.45 -10.19 2.66
CA LEU A 200 -1.91 -10.26 2.74
C LEU A 200 -2.37 -10.81 4.09
N GLU A 201 -3.24 -10.07 4.76
CA GLU A 201 -3.84 -10.38 6.06
C GLU A 201 -5.34 -10.59 5.95
N PHE A 202 -6.01 -9.93 4.99
CA PHE A 202 -7.42 -10.14 4.71
C PHE A 202 -7.65 -10.50 3.24
N LEU A 203 -8.45 -11.54 3.02
CA LEU A 203 -8.88 -11.98 1.70
C LEU A 203 -10.38 -12.27 1.70
N GLY A 204 -11.14 -11.42 1.03
CA GLY A 204 -12.54 -11.66 0.68
C GLY A 204 -12.63 -12.34 -0.68
N LEU A 205 -13.34 -13.47 -0.80
CA LEU A 205 -13.54 -14.18 -2.07
C LEU A 205 -15.03 -14.44 -2.33
N PRO A 206 -15.43 -14.53 -3.60
CA PRO A 206 -16.82 -14.83 -3.94
C PRO A 206 -17.19 -16.27 -3.55
N LYS A 207 -18.49 -16.50 -3.37
CA LYS A 207 -19.02 -17.80 -2.99
C LYS A 207 -18.67 -18.86 -4.04
N GLY A 208 -18.06 -19.96 -3.59
CA GLY A 208 -17.70 -21.08 -4.47
C GLY A 208 -16.35 -20.94 -5.18
N ALA A 209 -15.65 -19.80 -5.06
CA ALA A 209 -14.34 -19.60 -5.68
C ALA A 209 -13.24 -20.50 -5.09
N VAL A 210 -13.38 -20.88 -3.80
CA VAL A 210 -12.48 -21.82 -3.13
C VAL A 210 -13.22 -22.97 -2.47
N GLY A 211 -12.84 -24.18 -2.85
CA GLY A 211 -13.29 -25.43 -2.23
C GLY A 211 -12.65 -25.70 -0.87
N MET A 212 -13.07 -26.78 -0.20
CA MET A 212 -12.63 -27.15 1.16
C MET A 212 -11.10 -27.21 1.30
N PHE A 213 -10.40 -27.80 0.32
CA PHE A 213 -8.94 -27.91 0.36
C PHE A 213 -8.24 -26.55 0.21
N GLY A 214 -8.75 -25.66 -0.64
CA GLY A 214 -8.20 -24.30 -0.76
C GLY A 214 -8.35 -23.50 0.53
N ARG A 215 -9.47 -23.69 1.24
CA ARG A 215 -9.68 -23.08 2.57
C ARG A 215 -8.74 -23.65 3.62
N LEU A 216 -8.50 -24.96 3.60
CA LEU A 216 -7.59 -25.62 4.54
C LEU A 216 -6.11 -25.26 4.28
N GLY A 217 -5.76 -24.97 3.02
CA GLY A 217 -4.43 -24.51 2.61
C GLY A 217 -4.20 -23.01 2.78
N MET A 218 -5.19 -22.27 3.27
CA MET A 218 -5.07 -20.83 3.47
C MET A 218 -3.95 -20.53 4.50
N PRO A 219 -3.00 -19.63 4.20
CA PRO A 219 -1.96 -19.28 5.16
C PRO A 219 -2.56 -18.74 6.45
N ARG A 220 -1.99 -19.08 7.61
CA ARG A 220 -2.49 -18.66 8.93
C ARG A 220 -2.61 -17.14 9.11
N ARG A 221 -1.80 -16.38 8.35
CA ARG A 221 -1.82 -14.91 8.36
C ARG A 221 -3.08 -14.32 7.70
N VAL A 222 -3.75 -15.09 6.84
CA VAL A 222 -4.87 -14.60 6.03
C VAL A 222 -6.19 -14.93 6.72
N LYS A 223 -6.91 -13.89 7.13
CA LYS A 223 -8.33 -13.94 7.49
C LYS A 223 -9.15 -14.05 6.20
N LEU A 224 -9.77 -15.20 6.00
CA LEU A 224 -10.61 -15.49 4.84
C LEU A 224 -12.08 -15.13 5.11
N ALA A 225 -12.70 -14.38 4.21
CA ALA A 225 -14.15 -14.17 4.15
C ALA A 225 -14.70 -14.69 2.81
N ILE A 226 -15.85 -15.37 2.84
CA ILE A 226 -16.48 -15.93 1.63
C ILE A 226 -17.93 -15.47 1.57
N GLY A 227 -18.35 -14.86 0.47
CA GLY A 227 -19.76 -14.49 0.27
C GLY A 227 -19.95 -13.24 -0.58
N ASP A 228 -21.04 -12.54 -0.29
CA ASP A 228 -21.41 -11.27 -0.91
C ASP A 228 -20.91 -10.08 -0.08
N PRO A 229 -20.85 -8.85 -0.65
CA PRO A 229 -20.44 -7.66 0.08
C PRO A 229 -21.34 -7.42 1.30
N GLY A 230 -20.75 -7.14 2.46
CA GLY A 230 -21.49 -6.90 3.71
C GLY A 230 -21.92 -8.15 4.49
N GLU A 231 -21.69 -9.36 3.96
CA GLU A 231 -21.81 -10.59 4.75
C GLU A 231 -20.47 -10.88 5.45
N GLY A 232 -20.37 -10.58 6.75
CA GLY A 232 -19.15 -10.84 7.55
C GLY A 232 -19.22 -10.31 8.98
#